data_AF-A0A0D8XMB7-F1
#
_entry.id   AF-A0A0D8XMB7-F1
#
_cell.length_a   1.000
_cell.length_b   1.000
_cell.length_c   1.000
_cell.angle_alpha   90.00
_cell.angle_beta   90.00
_cell.angle_gamma   90.00
#
_symmetry.space_group_name_H-M   'P 1'
#
loop_
_entity.id
_entity.type
_entity.pdbx_description
1 polymer ?
#
loop_
_entity_poly.entity_id
_entity_poly.type
_entity_poly.pdbx_seq_one_letter_code
_entity_poly.pdbx_strand_id
1 'polypeptide(L)'
;MNSQEIFQSVSNRPICFWTVSDVDDWLRKRRPKLALKYSLYFLRHNVTGRVLVDITDSDLEEIGIDSYDERQDLLLEIRKEKLYSDLDELSKLKDQTSRE
;
A
#
# COMPACT_ATOMS: atom_id res chain seq x y z
N MET A 1 -3.17 10.20 -22.23
CA MET A 1 -4.63 10.08 -22.11
C MET A 1 -4.99 10.47 -20.69
N ASN A 2 -5.75 11.56 -20.58
CA ASN A 2 -6.12 12.22 -19.33
C ASN A 2 -6.90 11.29 -18.39
N SER A 3 -6.72 11.58 -17.10
CA SER A 3 -7.80 11.97 -16.17
C SER A 3 -7.57 11.27 -14.85
N GLN A 4 -7.12 12.03 -13.85
CA GLN A 4 -7.28 11.74 -12.42
C GLN A 4 -7.34 10.24 -12.12
N GLU A 5 -6.19 9.58 -11.92
CA GLU A 5 -6.23 8.37 -11.11
C GLU A 5 -6.83 8.82 -9.77
N ILE A 6 -8.11 8.50 -9.60
CA ILE A 6 -8.89 8.87 -8.45
C ILE A 6 -8.02 8.51 -7.24
N PHE A 7 -7.72 9.51 -6.42
CA PHE A 7 -6.96 9.39 -5.18
C PHE A 7 -7.76 8.61 -4.13
N GLN A 8 -8.30 7.47 -4.52
CA GLN A 8 -8.99 6.55 -3.65
C GLN A 8 -7.96 5.58 -3.14
N SER A 9 -7.63 5.74 -1.86
CA SER A 9 -7.18 4.63 -1.03
C SER A 9 -8.07 3.43 -1.28
N VAL A 10 -7.46 2.24 -1.30
CA VAL A 10 -8.19 0.98 -1.53
C VAL A 10 -9.17 0.71 -0.37
N SER A 11 -8.95 1.35 0.79
CA SER A 11 -9.78 1.25 1.98
C SER A 11 -10.04 2.63 2.60
N ASN A 12 -11.22 2.84 3.19
CA ASN A 12 -11.51 4.02 4.02
C ASN A 12 -10.74 4.02 5.37
N ARG A 13 -9.88 3.02 5.59
CA ARG A 13 -9.10 2.81 6.80
C ARG A 13 -7.61 3.07 6.53
N PRO A 14 -6.88 3.69 7.47
CA PRO A 14 -5.44 3.88 7.36
C PRO A 14 -4.70 2.57 7.12
N ILE A 15 -3.57 2.64 6.41
CA ILE A 15 -2.77 1.44 6.05
C ILE A 15 -2.42 0.61 7.27
N CYS A 16 -2.10 1.22 8.40
CA CYS A 16 -1.71 0.50 9.61
C CYS A 16 -2.81 -0.44 10.16
N PHE A 17 -4.05 -0.32 9.68
CA PHE A 17 -5.18 -1.21 10.03
C PHE A 17 -5.50 -2.26 8.97
N TRP A 18 -4.72 -2.32 7.88
CA TRP A 18 -4.95 -3.29 6.81
C TRP A 18 -4.60 -4.71 7.26
N THR A 19 -5.51 -5.63 6.98
CA THR A 19 -5.27 -7.06 7.08
C THR A 19 -4.37 -7.55 5.93
N VAL A 20 -3.92 -8.79 5.99
CA VAL A 20 -3.17 -9.41 4.87
C VAL A 20 -4.00 -9.41 3.58
N SER A 21 -5.33 -9.60 3.68
CA SER A 21 -6.24 -9.53 2.54
C SER A 21 -6.33 -8.12 1.96
N ASP A 22 -6.43 -7.08 2.80
CA ASP A 22 -6.43 -5.69 2.34
C ASP A 22 -5.11 -5.35 1.60
N VAL A 23 -3.96 -5.87 2.08
CA VAL A 23 -2.66 -5.70 1.41
C VAL A 23 -2.62 -6.44 0.06
N ASP A 24 -3.16 -7.65 -0.02
CA ASP A 24 -3.24 -8.40 -1.28
C ASP A 24 -4.13 -7.66 -2.32
N ASP A 25 -5.29 -7.18 -1.89
CA ASP A 25 -6.21 -6.41 -2.73
C ASP A 25 -5.56 -5.11 -3.24
N TRP A 26 -4.83 -4.42 -2.35
CA TRP A 26 -4.05 -3.24 -2.72
C TRP A 26 -3.00 -3.57 -3.79
N LEU A 27 -2.21 -4.62 -3.58
CA LEU A 27 -1.15 -5.01 -4.51
C LEU A 27 -1.73 -5.40 -5.88
N ARG A 28 -2.83 -6.17 -5.90
CA ARG A 28 -3.55 -6.54 -7.13
C ARG A 28 -4.09 -5.32 -7.88
N LYS A 29 -4.62 -4.33 -7.16
CA LYS A 29 -5.20 -3.13 -7.76
C LYS A 29 -4.13 -2.18 -8.30
N ARG A 30 -3.07 -1.93 -7.53
CA ARG A 30 -2.01 -0.96 -7.90
C ARG A 30 -1.02 -1.53 -8.92
N ARG A 31 -0.62 -2.80 -8.75
CA ARG A 31 0.43 -3.45 -9.56
C ARG A 31 0.05 -4.89 -9.89
N PRO A 32 -0.93 -5.12 -10.78
CA PRO A 32 -1.43 -6.47 -11.08
C PRO A 32 -0.33 -7.43 -11.58
N LYS A 33 0.68 -6.92 -12.30
CA LYS A 33 1.81 -7.74 -12.77
C LYS A 33 2.73 -8.19 -11.62
N LEU A 34 3.00 -7.33 -10.65
CA LEU A 34 3.79 -7.67 -9.48
C LEU A 34 2.98 -8.53 -8.51
N ALA A 35 1.68 -8.28 -8.39
CA ALA A 35 0.77 -9.12 -7.63
C ALA A 35 0.78 -10.57 -8.13
N LEU A 36 0.76 -10.79 -9.45
CA LEU A 36 0.82 -12.14 -10.03
C LEU A 36 2.07 -12.91 -9.59
N LYS A 37 3.18 -12.21 -9.37
CA LYS A 37 4.46 -12.80 -8.94
C LYS A 37 4.55 -12.96 -7.42
N TYR A 38 4.17 -11.93 -6.67
CA TYR A 38 4.56 -11.75 -5.27
C TYR A 38 3.41 -11.79 -4.27
N SER A 39 2.15 -11.79 -4.70
CA SER A 39 0.98 -11.89 -3.81
C SER A 39 1.10 -13.03 -2.80
N LEU A 40 1.50 -14.22 -3.26
CA LEU A 40 1.69 -15.37 -2.38
C LEU A 40 2.83 -15.19 -1.37
N TYR A 41 3.82 -14.35 -1.67
CA TYR A 41 4.96 -14.12 -0.78
C TYR A 41 4.48 -13.21 0.37
N PHE A 42 3.79 -12.12 0.05
CA PHE A 42 3.15 -11.26 1.04
C PHE A 42 2.18 -12.05 1.93
N LEU A 43 1.38 -12.95 1.35
CA LEU A 43 0.46 -13.81 2.09
C LEU A 43 1.20 -14.79 3.02
N ARG A 44 2.22 -15.51 2.53
CA ARG A 44 2.97 -16.50 3.31
C ARG A 44 3.74 -15.87 4.48
N HIS A 45 4.24 -14.65 4.30
CA HIS A 45 4.95 -13.91 5.33
C HIS A 45 4.01 -13.07 6.22
N ASN A 46 2.68 -13.20 6.08
CA ASN A 46 1.68 -12.46 6.84
C ASN A 46 1.92 -10.94 6.82
N VAL A 47 2.22 -10.38 5.65
CA VAL A 47 2.45 -8.94 5.50
C VAL A 47 1.14 -8.20 5.69
N THR A 48 0.93 -7.70 6.91
CA THR A 48 -0.18 -6.82 7.27
C THR A 48 0.16 -5.37 6.93
N GLY A 49 -0.83 -4.49 7.02
CA GLY A 49 -0.65 -3.06 6.86
C GLY A 49 0.40 -2.45 7.81
N ARG A 50 0.47 -2.91 9.06
CA ARG A 50 1.52 -2.48 9.99
C ARG A 50 2.92 -2.80 9.48
N VAL A 51 3.11 -4.02 8.97
CA VAL A 51 4.39 -4.44 8.39
C VAL A 51 4.67 -3.63 7.12
N LEU A 52 3.66 -3.44 6.26
CA LEU A 52 3.78 -2.68 5.02
C LEU A 52 4.20 -1.21 5.25
N VAL A 53 3.81 -0.62 6.38
CA VAL A 53 4.21 0.75 6.72
C VAL A 53 5.71 0.85 7.01
N ASP A 54 6.35 -0.17 7.57
CA ASP A 54 7.77 -0.11 7.93
C ASP A 54 8.68 -0.91 7.00
N ILE A 55 8.10 -1.60 5.99
CA ILE A 55 8.84 -2.48 5.10
C ILE A 55 9.94 -1.76 4.32
N THR A 56 11.11 -2.37 4.31
CA THR A 56 12.35 -1.88 3.69
C THR A 56 12.69 -2.68 2.42
N ASP A 57 13.72 -2.23 1.69
CA ASP A 57 14.26 -3.00 0.56
C ASP A 57 14.76 -4.39 1.00
N SER A 58 15.42 -4.45 2.17
CA SER A 58 15.94 -5.69 2.73
C SER A 58 14.82 -6.66 3.10
N ASP A 59 13.71 -6.17 3.63
CA ASP A 59 12.56 -7.03 3.97
C ASP A 59 11.94 -7.65 2.70
N LEU A 60 11.84 -6.87 1.62
CA LEU A 60 11.35 -7.36 0.33
C LEU A 60 12.28 -8.41 -0.28
N GLU A 61 13.59 -8.21 -0.15
CA GLU A 61 14.58 -9.21 -0.55
C GLU A 61 14.46 -10.50 0.28
N GLU A 62 14.29 -10.38 1.60
CA GLU A 62 14.16 -11.52 2.51
C GLU A 62 12.91 -12.38 2.22
N ILE A 63 11.79 -11.77 1.80
CA ILE A 63 10.58 -12.51 1.40
C ILE A 63 10.66 -13.07 -0.03
N GLY A 64 11.79 -12.93 -0.73
CA GLY A 64 12.08 -13.56 -2.02
C GLY A 64 11.86 -12.69 -3.25
N ILE A 65 11.91 -11.36 -3.11
CA ILE A 65 11.84 -10.42 -4.24
C ILE A 65 13.26 -10.00 -4.65
N ASP A 66 13.93 -10.84 -5.43
CA ASP A 66 15.37 -10.67 -5.77
C ASP A 66 15.65 -9.49 -6.72
N SER A 67 14.66 -9.12 -7.54
CA SER A 67 14.82 -8.07 -8.54
C SER A 67 14.78 -6.69 -7.90
N TYR A 68 15.93 -6.00 -7.90
CA TYR A 68 16.06 -4.64 -7.38
C TYR A 68 15.02 -3.68 -7.98
N ASP A 69 14.84 -3.69 -9.29
CA ASP A 69 13.88 -2.80 -9.96
C ASP A 69 12.44 -3.05 -9.51
N GLU A 70 12.07 -4.32 -9.30
CA GLU A 70 10.74 -4.69 -8.81
C GLU A 70 10.55 -4.33 -7.33
N ARG A 71 11.60 -4.44 -6.50
CA ARG A 71 11.56 -3.94 -5.12
C ARG A 71 11.40 -2.43 -5.07
N GLN A 72 12.17 -1.68 -5.87
CA GLN A 72 12.04 -0.23 -5.94
C GLN A 72 10.65 0.21 -6.42
N ASP A 73 10.07 -0.53 -7.37
CA ASP A 73 8.71 -0.28 -7.84
C ASP A 73 7.66 -0.50 -6.74
N LEU A 74 7.78 -1.60 -5.97
CA LEU A 74 6.92 -1.85 -4.81
C LEU A 74 7.06 -0.77 -3.73
N LEU A 75 8.29 -0.42 -3.37
CA LEU A 75 8.56 0.62 -2.37
C LEU A 75 7.99 1.98 -2.80
N LEU A 76 8.02 2.30 -4.09
CA LEU A 76 7.39 3.52 -4.59
C LEU A 76 5.87 3.50 -4.41
N GLU A 77 5.21 2.38 -4.72
CA GLU A 77 3.76 2.24 -4.52
C GLU A 77 3.36 2.29 -3.04
N ILE A 78 4.17 1.70 -2.16
CA ILE A 78 3.95 1.76 -0.71
C ILE A 78 4.04 3.23 -0.23
N ARG A 79 5.02 3.99 -0.71
CA ARG A 79 5.15 5.43 -0.38
C ARG A 79 3.94 6.23 -0.88
N LYS A 80 3.46 5.96 -2.10
CA LYS A 80 2.26 6.63 -2.64
C LYS A 80 1.04 6.32 -1.78
N GLU A 81 0.83 5.06 -1.41
CA GLU A 81 -0.32 4.69 -0.59
C GLU A 81 -0.27 5.37 0.78
N LYS A 82 0.91 5.47 1.41
CA LYS A 82 1.08 6.21 2.67
C LYS A 82 0.64 7.66 2.54
N LEU A 83 1.11 8.36 1.50
CA LEU A 83 0.71 9.74 1.23
C LEU A 83 -0.80 9.87 0.98
N TYR A 84 -1.43 8.91 0.30
CA TYR A 84 -2.88 8.90 0.11
C TYR A 84 -3.65 8.67 1.41
N SER A 85 -3.17 7.76 2.26
CA SER A 85 -3.74 7.53 3.59
C SER A 85 -3.63 8.79 4.46
N ASP A 86 -2.47 9.45 4.47
CA ASP A 86 -2.25 10.68 5.25
C ASP A 86 -3.12 11.83 4.75
N LEU A 87 -3.26 11.99 3.43
CA LEU A 87 -4.12 12.99 2.81
C LEU A 87 -5.60 12.78 3.17
N ASP A 88 -6.06 11.52 3.09
CA ASP A 88 -7.42 11.13 3.46
C ASP A 88 -7.69 11.42 4.95
N GLU A 89 -6.76 11.06 5.83
CA GLU A 89 -6.86 11.36 7.26
C GLU A 89 -6.90 12.88 7.54
N LEU A 90 -6.03 13.66 6.89
CA LEU A 90 -6.02 15.12 7.01
C LEU A 90 -7.34 15.74 6.56
N SER A 91 -7.93 15.23 5.46
CA SER A 91 -9.21 15.71 4.95
C SER A 91 -10.35 15.47 5.96
N LYS A 92 -10.37 14.30 6.59
CA LYS A 92 -11.36 13.91 7.61
C LYS A 92 -11.25 14.79 8.86
N LEU A 93 -10.03 15.13 9.28
CA LEU A 93 -9.81 16.02 10.43
C LEU A 93 -10.35 17.43 10.16
N LYS A 94 -10.10 17.98 8.97
CA LYS A 94 -10.62 19.31 8.58
C LYS A 94 -12.15 19.36 8.58
N ASP A 95 -12.80 18.31 8.11
CA ASP A 95 -14.26 18.21 8.07
C ASP A 95 -14.88 18.13 9.47
N GLN A 96 -14.16 17.57 10.45
CA GLN A 96 -14.59 17.55 11.86
C GLN A 96 -14.51 18.92 12.50
N THR A 97 -13.40 19.65 12.30
CA THR A 97 -13.22 21.02 12.83
C THR A 97 -14.21 22.03 12.23
N SER A 98 -14.75 21.75 11.03
CA SER A 98 -15.72 22.64 10.36
C SER A 98 -17.17 22.45 10.85
N ARG A 99 -17.42 21.46 11.71
CA ARG A 99 -18.75 21.16 12.29
C ARG A 99 -18.90 21.64 13.74
N GLU A 100 -17.85 22.21 14.31
CA GLU A 100 -17.81 22.85 15.63
C GLU A 100 -17.86 24.37 15.48
#